data_AF-A0A969JTR4-F1
#
_entry.id   AF-A0A969JTR4-F1
#
_cell.length_a   1.000
_cell.length_b   1.000
_cell.length_c   1.000
_cell.angle_alpha   90.00
_cell.angle_beta   90.00
_cell.angle_gamma   90.00
#
_symmetry.space_group_name_H-M   'P 1'
#
loop_
_entity.id
_entity.type
_entity.pdbx_description
1 polymer ?
#
loop_
_entity_poly.entity_id
_entity_poly.type
_entity_poly.pdbx_seq_one_letter_code
_entity_poly.pdbx_strand_id
1 'polypeptide(L)'
;MRIRFWSLLTLFVCAALFISGAQAQQQEEFESALAALNARSFSAKEKAVEALVQTAHPRAAAVLDALLDRRLYVRKEDRKVVITKSAGSGFALVDAATGAELGEVGKRTVDRISTNNRLRSVLRTELAKLNLGDPDPKVRSAAVQQIIDNFDATSAAFLKEAAKQEQDPQIRERMEIGVALGGLNAADPEQRLAAITTMKGSVNPEVRNRLTTLLDSEQDAQVIKAINSALAAIQDKLNRYALIETIFFGLSLGSVLFLAAIGLAITFGVMGVINMAHGELIMLGAYTTYLIQLLLPNFIDWSLLLAVPAAFIVSGLFGIAIERGVIRFLYGRPLETLLGYL
;
A
#
# COMPACT_ATOMS: atom_id res chain seq x y z
N MET A 1 13.01 -44.22 -41.26
CA MET A 1 12.57 -42.86 -40.88
C MET A 1 11.07 -42.76 -40.55
N ARG A 2 10.16 -43.32 -41.36
CA ARG A 2 8.70 -43.20 -41.16
C ARG A 2 8.15 -43.75 -39.82
N ILE A 3 8.68 -44.86 -39.29
CA ILE A 3 8.20 -45.47 -38.05
C ILE A 3 8.51 -44.61 -36.80
N ARG A 4 9.67 -43.92 -36.78
CA ARG A 4 10.04 -42.98 -35.70
C ARG A 4 9.21 -41.70 -35.71
N PHE A 5 8.77 -41.24 -36.89
CA PHE A 5 7.93 -40.05 -37.02
C PHE A 5 6.51 -40.30 -36.47
N TRP A 6 5.90 -41.45 -36.78
CA TRP A 6 4.57 -41.78 -36.28
C TRP A 6 4.55 -42.08 -34.78
N SER A 7 5.60 -42.69 -34.25
CA SER A 7 5.73 -42.92 -32.79
C SER A 7 5.99 -41.64 -32.01
N LEU A 8 6.70 -40.65 -32.57
CA LEU A 8 6.82 -39.31 -31.98
C LEU A 8 5.51 -38.52 -32.07
N LEU A 9 4.77 -38.64 -33.18
CA LEU A 9 3.46 -38.00 -33.36
C LEU A 9 2.41 -38.55 -32.38
N THR A 10 2.36 -39.87 -32.17
CA THR A 10 1.42 -40.46 -31.19
C THR A 10 1.79 -40.09 -29.75
N LEU A 11 3.08 -40.02 -29.41
CA LEU A 11 3.53 -39.55 -28.09
C LEU A 11 3.16 -38.08 -27.86
N PHE A 12 3.28 -37.24 -28.89
CA PHE A 12 2.90 -35.83 -28.83
C PHE A 12 1.39 -35.64 -28.70
N VAL A 13 0.58 -36.40 -29.45
CA VAL A 13 -0.89 -36.36 -29.36
C VAL A 13 -1.37 -36.88 -28.00
N CYS A 14 -0.78 -37.97 -27.47
CA CYS A 14 -1.09 -38.45 -26.12
C CYS A 14 -0.72 -37.39 -25.07
N ALA A 15 0.47 -36.78 -25.15
CA ALA A 15 0.87 -35.72 -24.22
C ALA A 15 -0.08 -34.50 -24.29
N ALA A 16 -0.51 -34.09 -25.49
CA ALA A 16 -1.45 -32.99 -25.67
C ALA A 16 -2.86 -33.31 -25.11
N LEU A 17 -3.33 -34.54 -25.27
CA LEU A 17 -4.60 -35.00 -24.70
C LEU A 17 -4.55 -35.07 -23.17
N PHE A 18 -3.43 -35.51 -22.59
CA PHE A 18 -3.23 -35.50 -21.14
C PHE A 18 -3.19 -34.08 -20.56
N ILE A 19 -2.49 -33.14 -21.20
CA ILE A 19 -2.45 -31.73 -20.77
C ILE A 19 -3.84 -31.09 -20.84
N SER A 20 -4.58 -31.35 -21.93
CA SER A 20 -5.93 -30.80 -22.10
C SER A 20 -6.91 -31.35 -21.05
N GLY A 21 -6.80 -32.63 -20.71
CA GLY A 21 -7.59 -33.24 -19.63
C GLY A 21 -7.28 -32.64 -18.25
N ALA A 22 -5.99 -32.39 -17.95
CA ALA A 22 -5.58 -31.78 -16.69
C ALA A 22 -6.08 -30.32 -16.56
N GLN A 23 -6.02 -29.55 -17.64
CA GLN A 23 -6.54 -28.17 -17.66
C GLN A 23 -8.07 -28.12 -17.54
N ALA A 24 -8.78 -29.05 -18.18
CA ALA A 24 -10.23 -29.15 -18.04
C ALA A 24 -10.64 -29.51 -16.61
N GLN A 25 -9.93 -30.44 -15.97
CA GLN A 25 -10.17 -30.80 -14.57
C GLN A 25 -9.88 -29.63 -13.62
N GLN A 26 -8.76 -28.93 -13.81
CA GLN A 26 -8.42 -27.75 -13.01
C GLN A 26 -9.46 -26.63 -13.14
N GLN A 27 -9.99 -26.41 -14.35
CA GLN A 27 -11.06 -25.45 -14.60
C GLN A 27 -12.36 -25.85 -13.89
N GLU A 28 -12.75 -27.12 -13.95
CA GLU A 28 -13.96 -27.64 -13.29
C GLU A 28 -13.85 -27.52 -11.75
N GLU A 29 -12.71 -27.89 -11.18
CA GLU A 29 -12.42 -27.72 -9.75
C GLU A 29 -12.47 -26.24 -9.34
N PHE A 30 -11.93 -25.35 -10.18
CA PHE A 30 -11.96 -23.90 -9.95
C PHE A 30 -13.37 -23.34 -10.01
N GLU A 31 -14.18 -23.70 -11.00
CA GLU A 31 -15.57 -23.26 -11.12
C GLU A 31 -16.45 -23.78 -9.98
N SER A 32 -16.20 -25.01 -9.53
CA SER A 32 -16.86 -25.59 -8.35
C SER A 32 -16.53 -24.81 -7.07
N ALA A 33 -15.26 -24.51 -6.83
CA ALA A 33 -14.81 -23.70 -5.70
C ALA A 33 -15.36 -22.26 -5.76
N LEU A 34 -15.39 -21.67 -6.95
CA LEU A 34 -15.95 -20.35 -7.22
C LEU A 34 -17.44 -20.31 -6.86
N ALA A 35 -18.23 -21.30 -7.29
CA ALA A 35 -19.66 -21.39 -6.98
C ALA A 35 -19.90 -21.53 -5.46
N ALA A 36 -19.03 -22.26 -4.76
CA ALA A 36 -19.10 -22.45 -3.31
C ALA A 36 -18.91 -21.14 -2.51
N LEU A 37 -18.32 -20.09 -3.08
CA LEU A 37 -18.23 -18.77 -2.44
C LEU A 37 -19.61 -18.12 -2.16
N ASN A 38 -20.67 -18.56 -2.85
CA ASN A 38 -22.04 -18.13 -2.61
C ASN A 38 -22.73 -18.88 -1.45
N ALA A 39 -22.00 -19.67 -0.67
CA ALA A 39 -22.54 -20.35 0.50
C ALA A 39 -23.15 -19.37 1.52
N ARG A 40 -24.17 -19.83 2.26
CA ARG A 40 -24.81 -19.01 3.31
C ARG A 40 -23.92 -18.78 4.52
N SER A 41 -23.10 -19.76 4.90
CA SER A 41 -22.23 -19.67 6.08
C SER A 41 -20.83 -19.17 5.71
N PHE A 42 -20.26 -18.31 6.55
CA PHE A 42 -18.90 -17.80 6.34
C PHE A 42 -17.84 -18.90 6.45
N SER A 43 -18.04 -19.91 7.30
CA SER A 43 -17.14 -21.08 7.38
C SER A 43 -17.10 -21.89 6.08
N ALA A 44 -18.24 -22.04 5.38
CA ALA A 44 -18.23 -22.69 4.06
C ALA A 44 -17.50 -21.83 3.01
N LYS A 45 -17.62 -20.49 3.09
CA LYS A 45 -16.84 -19.59 2.24
C LYS A 45 -15.35 -19.65 2.52
N GLU A 46 -14.93 -19.78 3.79
CA GLU A 46 -13.51 -19.98 4.16
C GLU A 46 -12.95 -21.23 3.45
N LYS A 47 -13.67 -22.36 3.51
CA LYS A 47 -13.28 -23.58 2.79
C LYS A 47 -13.25 -23.41 1.28
N ALA A 48 -14.20 -22.65 0.72
CA ALA A 48 -14.22 -22.35 -0.71
C ALA A 48 -13.02 -21.50 -1.14
N VAL A 49 -12.57 -20.55 -0.31
CA VAL A 49 -11.35 -19.78 -0.54
C VAL A 49 -10.12 -20.69 -0.52
N GLU A 50 -10.00 -21.58 0.47
CA GLU A 50 -8.91 -22.55 0.56
C GLU A 50 -8.87 -23.47 -0.68
N ALA A 51 -10.02 -24.02 -1.08
CA ALA A 51 -10.12 -24.86 -2.28
C ALA A 51 -9.73 -24.08 -3.55
N LEU A 52 -10.16 -22.82 -3.66
CA LEU A 52 -9.86 -21.97 -4.80
C LEU A 52 -8.36 -21.68 -4.92
N VAL A 53 -7.66 -21.48 -3.81
CA VAL A 53 -6.19 -21.33 -3.79
C VAL A 53 -5.50 -22.63 -4.20
N GLN A 54 -5.98 -23.78 -3.71
CA GLN A 54 -5.42 -25.10 -4.03
C GLN A 54 -5.49 -25.45 -5.51
N THR A 55 -6.47 -24.90 -6.25
CA THR A 55 -6.54 -25.08 -7.71
C THR A 55 -5.35 -24.49 -8.46
N ALA A 56 -4.57 -23.58 -7.84
CA ALA A 56 -3.49 -22.83 -8.49
C ALA A 56 -3.90 -22.15 -9.81
N HIS A 57 -5.19 -21.82 -9.96
CA HIS A 57 -5.72 -21.24 -11.19
C HIS A 57 -5.28 -19.77 -11.34
N PRO A 58 -4.87 -19.29 -12.54
CA PRO A 58 -4.37 -17.92 -12.73
C PRO A 58 -5.35 -16.81 -12.33
N ARG A 59 -6.67 -17.08 -12.39
CA ARG A 59 -7.69 -16.11 -11.99
C ARG A 59 -7.99 -16.09 -10.49
N ALA A 60 -7.43 -17.01 -9.71
CA ALA A 60 -7.71 -17.13 -8.29
C ALA A 60 -7.47 -15.81 -7.54
N ALA A 61 -6.32 -15.19 -7.76
CA ALA A 61 -5.96 -13.92 -7.13
C ALA A 61 -6.97 -12.80 -7.47
N ALA A 62 -7.37 -12.67 -8.74
CA ALA A 62 -8.35 -11.66 -9.17
C ALA A 62 -9.73 -11.86 -8.53
N VAL A 63 -10.15 -13.10 -8.30
CA VAL A 63 -11.42 -13.41 -7.63
C VAL A 63 -11.34 -13.08 -6.14
N LEU A 64 -10.28 -13.50 -5.45
CA LEU A 64 -10.10 -13.22 -4.02
C LEU A 64 -9.97 -11.72 -3.75
N ASP A 65 -9.25 -11.00 -4.62
CA ASP A 65 -9.13 -9.54 -4.58
C ASP A 65 -10.50 -8.86 -4.76
N ALA A 66 -11.27 -9.28 -5.78
CA ALA A 66 -12.63 -8.78 -5.98
C ALA A 66 -13.55 -9.07 -4.79
N LEU A 67 -13.41 -10.21 -4.13
CA LEU A 67 -14.17 -10.53 -2.92
C LEU A 67 -13.77 -9.64 -1.74
N LEU A 68 -12.47 -9.41 -1.55
CA LEU A 68 -11.94 -8.52 -0.52
C LEU A 68 -12.39 -7.06 -0.73
N ASP A 69 -12.51 -6.62 -1.98
CA ASP A 69 -12.92 -5.27 -2.35
C ASP A 69 -14.44 -5.07 -2.43
N ARG A 70 -15.24 -6.09 -2.09
CA ARG A 70 -16.71 -6.06 -2.18
C ARG A 70 -17.21 -5.86 -3.63
N ARG A 71 -16.43 -6.33 -4.60
CA ARG A 71 -16.69 -6.32 -6.05
C ARG A 71 -17.13 -7.69 -6.59
N LEU A 72 -17.22 -8.73 -5.76
CA LEU A 72 -17.69 -10.05 -6.18
C LEU A 72 -19.20 -10.24 -5.93
N TYR A 73 -19.92 -10.63 -6.98
CA TYR A 73 -21.38 -10.76 -6.99
C TYR A 73 -21.81 -12.05 -7.67
N VAL A 74 -23.08 -12.41 -7.50
CA VAL A 74 -23.75 -13.50 -8.21
C VAL A 74 -24.87 -12.93 -9.06
N ARG A 75 -24.88 -13.24 -10.35
CA ARG A 75 -25.96 -12.88 -11.26
C ARG A 75 -27.19 -13.75 -11.00
N LYS A 76 -28.36 -13.14 -10.84
CA LYS A 76 -29.60 -13.84 -10.46
C LYS A 76 -30.13 -14.80 -11.52
N GLU A 77 -29.92 -14.47 -12.78
CA GLU A 77 -30.43 -15.20 -13.94
C GLU A 77 -29.86 -16.62 -14.04
N ASP A 78 -28.55 -16.75 -13.94
CA ASP A 78 -27.81 -18.00 -14.19
C ASP A 78 -26.94 -18.44 -13.01
N ARG A 79 -27.02 -17.73 -11.88
CA ARG A 79 -26.27 -17.99 -10.64
C ARG A 79 -24.75 -17.92 -10.84
N LYS A 80 -24.26 -17.33 -11.92
CA LYS A 80 -22.82 -17.15 -12.18
C LYS A 80 -22.20 -16.14 -11.23
N VAL A 81 -20.97 -16.43 -10.81
CA VAL A 81 -20.15 -15.49 -10.04
C VAL A 81 -19.47 -14.53 -11.00
N VAL A 82 -19.60 -13.24 -10.71
CA VAL A 82 -19.12 -12.14 -11.57
C VAL A 82 -18.39 -11.09 -10.75
N ILE A 83 -17.38 -10.48 -11.35
CA ILE A 83 -16.66 -9.33 -10.82
C ILE A 83 -17.29 -8.06 -11.41
N THR A 84 -17.65 -7.11 -10.57
CA THR A 84 -18.28 -5.86 -10.99
C THR A 84 -17.28 -4.72 -11.09
N LYS A 85 -17.40 -3.90 -12.15
CA LYS A 85 -16.80 -2.57 -12.27
C LYS A 85 -17.92 -1.52 -12.29
N SER A 86 -17.67 -0.34 -11.73
CA SER A 86 -18.66 0.75 -11.72
C SER A 86 -18.91 1.24 -13.15
N ALA A 87 -20.17 1.27 -13.59
CA ALA A 87 -20.56 1.75 -14.93
C ALA A 87 -21.89 2.50 -14.84
N GLY A 88 -21.84 3.83 -14.97
CA GLY A 88 -23.02 4.71 -14.87
C GLY A 88 -23.86 4.45 -13.60
N SER A 89 -25.13 4.10 -13.79
CA SER A 89 -26.06 3.75 -12.70
C SER A 89 -26.02 2.26 -12.27
N GLY A 90 -25.25 1.42 -12.98
CA GLY A 90 -25.21 -0.03 -12.84
C GLY A 90 -23.80 -0.58 -12.61
N PHE A 91 -23.56 -1.80 -13.09
CA PHE A 91 -22.27 -2.47 -13.05
C PHE A 91 -21.94 -3.07 -14.41
N ALA A 92 -20.70 -2.89 -14.87
CA ALA A 92 -20.12 -3.71 -15.92
C ALA A 92 -19.68 -5.04 -15.30
N LEU A 93 -20.10 -6.15 -15.88
CA LEU A 93 -19.84 -7.49 -15.39
C LEU A 93 -18.66 -8.13 -16.14
N VAL A 94 -17.78 -8.77 -15.37
CA VAL A 94 -16.73 -9.64 -15.88
C VAL A 94 -16.96 -11.02 -15.28
N ASP A 95 -16.95 -12.06 -16.10
CA ASP A 95 -17.04 -13.44 -15.64
C ASP A 95 -15.86 -13.76 -14.72
N ALA A 96 -16.13 -14.23 -13.51
CA ALA A 96 -15.07 -14.50 -12.54
C ALA A 96 -14.21 -15.72 -12.93
N ALA A 97 -14.82 -16.71 -13.60
CA ALA A 97 -14.17 -17.94 -14.03
C ALA A 97 -13.28 -17.76 -15.27
N THR A 98 -13.73 -16.96 -16.24
CA THR A 98 -13.04 -16.81 -17.54
C THR A 98 -12.43 -15.43 -17.76
N GLY A 99 -13.03 -14.39 -17.19
CA GLY A 99 -12.65 -13.00 -17.45
C GLY A 99 -13.31 -12.34 -18.65
N ALA A 100 -14.21 -13.04 -19.31
CA ALA A 100 -14.98 -12.47 -20.41
C ALA A 100 -15.87 -11.32 -19.90
N GLU A 101 -15.98 -10.25 -20.67
CA GLU A 101 -16.92 -9.18 -20.39
C GLU A 101 -18.34 -9.66 -20.69
N LEU A 102 -19.27 -9.47 -19.74
CA LEU A 102 -20.65 -9.94 -19.80
C LEU A 102 -21.65 -8.78 -19.97
N GLY A 103 -21.16 -7.58 -20.28
CA GLY A 103 -21.96 -6.36 -20.47
C GLY A 103 -22.35 -5.65 -19.18
N GLU A 104 -23.24 -4.65 -19.30
CA GLU A 104 -23.70 -3.83 -18.19
C GLU A 104 -25.07 -4.27 -17.67
N VAL A 105 -25.24 -4.26 -16.35
CA VAL A 105 -26.49 -4.62 -15.69
C VAL A 105 -26.88 -3.63 -14.60
N GLY A 106 -28.17 -3.53 -14.31
CA GLY A 106 -28.67 -2.77 -13.16
C GLY A 106 -28.35 -3.45 -11.82
N LYS A 107 -28.14 -2.67 -10.75
CA LYS A 107 -27.73 -3.18 -9.43
C LYS A 107 -28.66 -4.23 -8.80
N ARG A 108 -29.92 -4.33 -9.25
CA ARG A 108 -30.92 -5.27 -8.72
C ARG A 108 -30.79 -6.70 -9.28
N THR A 109 -30.07 -6.89 -10.38
CA THR A 109 -29.94 -8.19 -11.06
C THR A 109 -28.79 -9.05 -10.53
N VAL A 110 -28.00 -8.49 -9.61
CA VAL A 110 -26.85 -9.14 -8.98
C VAL A 110 -26.96 -9.07 -7.46
N ASP A 111 -26.55 -10.13 -6.79
CA ASP A 111 -26.47 -10.19 -5.32
C ASP A 111 -25.01 -10.26 -4.88
N ARG A 112 -24.61 -9.40 -3.94
CA ARG A 112 -23.22 -9.34 -3.49
C ARG A 112 -22.86 -10.55 -2.64
N ILE A 113 -21.69 -11.13 -2.89
CA ILE A 113 -21.10 -12.11 -1.97
C ILE A 113 -20.54 -11.36 -0.77
N SER A 114 -21.19 -11.51 0.39
CA SER A 114 -20.79 -10.82 1.63
C SER A 114 -19.53 -11.44 2.27
N THR A 115 -18.77 -10.61 2.98
CA THR A 115 -17.62 -10.99 3.81
C THR A 115 -17.79 -10.49 5.25
N ASN A 116 -17.24 -11.20 6.23
CA ASN A 116 -17.08 -10.72 7.61
C ASN A 116 -15.58 -10.47 7.92
N ASN A 117 -15.26 -9.93 9.10
CA ASN A 117 -13.87 -9.59 9.45
C ASN A 117 -12.95 -10.81 9.44
N ARG A 118 -13.44 -11.98 9.88
CA ARG A 118 -12.68 -13.24 9.89
C ARG A 118 -12.34 -13.70 8.47
N LEU A 119 -13.32 -13.80 7.58
CA LEU A 119 -13.11 -14.18 6.17
C LEU A 119 -12.19 -13.19 5.47
N ARG A 120 -12.30 -11.88 5.76
CA ARG A 120 -11.37 -10.87 5.22
C ARG A 120 -9.93 -11.09 5.67
N SER A 121 -9.70 -11.59 6.89
CA SER A 121 -8.37 -11.96 7.35
C SER A 121 -7.82 -13.13 6.54
N VAL A 122 -8.62 -14.20 6.41
CA VAL A 122 -8.25 -15.40 5.62
C VAL A 122 -7.94 -15.02 4.18
N LEU A 123 -8.81 -14.22 3.54
CA LEU A 123 -8.62 -13.74 2.17
C LEU A 123 -7.30 -13.00 1.98
N ARG A 124 -6.90 -12.14 2.93
CA ARG A 124 -5.63 -11.41 2.84
C ARG A 124 -4.43 -12.34 2.92
N THR A 125 -4.47 -13.31 3.84
CA THR A 125 -3.42 -14.31 3.99
C THR A 125 -3.27 -15.15 2.73
N GLU A 126 -4.39 -15.68 2.21
CA GLU A 126 -4.38 -16.54 1.02
C GLU A 126 -4.03 -15.78 -0.27
N LEU A 127 -4.55 -14.57 -0.45
CA LEU A 127 -4.18 -13.71 -1.58
C LEU A 127 -2.70 -13.36 -1.55
N ALA A 128 -2.14 -13.08 -0.37
CA ALA A 128 -0.72 -12.81 -0.23
C ALA A 128 0.11 -14.05 -0.62
N LYS A 129 -0.28 -15.27 -0.22
CA LYS A 129 0.40 -16.50 -0.66
C LYS A 129 0.41 -16.66 -2.18
N LEU A 130 -0.72 -16.39 -2.85
CA LEU A 130 -0.80 -16.43 -4.32
C LEU A 130 0.11 -15.38 -4.97
N ASN A 131 0.16 -14.17 -4.40
CA ASN A 131 0.92 -13.06 -4.93
C ASN A 131 2.44 -13.17 -4.71
N LEU A 132 2.94 -14.16 -3.95
CA LEU A 132 4.38 -14.41 -3.79
C LEU A 132 5.07 -14.81 -5.09
N GLY A 133 4.33 -15.36 -6.06
CA GLY A 133 4.85 -15.75 -7.38
C GLY A 133 4.60 -14.73 -8.48
N ASP A 134 4.09 -13.53 -8.16
CA ASP A 134 3.69 -12.55 -9.17
C ASP A 134 4.91 -12.03 -9.96
N PRO A 135 4.81 -11.80 -11.28
CA PRO A 135 5.91 -11.24 -12.07
C PRO A 135 6.39 -9.87 -11.57
N ASP A 136 5.52 -9.03 -11.00
CA ASP A 136 5.85 -7.69 -10.50
C ASP A 136 6.49 -7.75 -9.09
N PRO A 137 7.76 -7.31 -8.93
CA PRO A 137 8.42 -7.26 -7.63
C PRO A 137 7.66 -6.44 -6.58
N LYS A 138 6.92 -5.40 -6.98
CA LYS A 138 6.12 -4.60 -6.03
C LYS A 138 4.98 -5.42 -5.44
N VAL A 139 4.32 -6.23 -6.26
CA VAL A 139 3.23 -7.12 -5.82
C VAL A 139 3.78 -8.19 -4.88
N ARG A 140 4.91 -8.81 -5.22
CA ARG A 140 5.59 -9.79 -4.35
C ARG A 140 6.02 -9.17 -3.02
N SER A 141 6.64 -8.00 -3.05
CA SER A 141 7.10 -7.29 -1.85
C SER A 141 5.94 -6.94 -0.90
N ALA A 142 4.81 -6.46 -1.46
CA ALA A 142 3.60 -6.19 -0.69
C ALA A 142 2.99 -7.46 -0.11
N ALA A 143 3.00 -8.57 -0.87
CA ALA A 143 2.54 -9.87 -0.39
C ALA A 143 3.37 -10.39 0.80
N VAL A 144 4.70 -10.30 0.72
CA VAL A 144 5.59 -10.68 1.82
C VAL A 144 5.30 -9.85 3.07
N GLN A 145 5.15 -8.54 2.92
CA GLN A 145 4.81 -7.65 4.04
C GLN A 145 3.46 -8.03 4.67
N GLN A 146 2.44 -8.30 3.84
CA GLN A 146 1.12 -8.68 4.31
C GLN A 146 1.13 -9.99 5.11
N ILE A 147 1.94 -10.96 4.71
CA ILE A 147 2.15 -12.22 5.44
C ILE A 147 2.85 -11.97 6.76
N ILE A 148 3.86 -11.10 6.80
CA ILE A 148 4.55 -10.75 8.04
C ILE A 148 3.59 -10.03 9.01
N ASP A 149 2.79 -9.08 8.53
CA ASP A 149 1.87 -8.31 9.39
C ASP A 149 0.75 -9.18 9.99
N ASN A 150 0.40 -10.30 9.33
CA ASN A 150 -0.64 -11.24 9.80
C ASN A 150 -0.06 -12.64 10.01
N PHE A 151 1.14 -12.70 10.57
CA PHE A 151 1.92 -13.92 10.63
C PHE A 151 1.22 -15.07 11.35
N ASP A 152 1.12 -16.22 10.66
CA ASP A 152 0.67 -17.50 11.21
C ASP A 152 1.75 -18.58 11.13
N ALA A 153 1.58 -19.69 11.87
CA ALA A 153 2.56 -20.77 11.92
C ALA A 153 2.80 -21.46 10.57
N THR A 154 1.83 -21.41 9.65
CA THR A 154 1.94 -22.03 8.32
C THR A 154 2.69 -21.13 7.32
N SER A 155 2.67 -19.83 7.53
CA SER A 155 3.25 -18.81 6.66
C SER A 155 4.76 -18.95 6.51
N ALA A 156 5.46 -19.39 7.56
CA ALA A 156 6.90 -19.65 7.51
C ALA A 156 7.28 -20.65 6.44
N ALA A 157 6.51 -21.73 6.28
CA ALA A 157 6.81 -22.77 5.30
C ALA A 157 6.65 -22.24 3.86
N PHE A 158 5.59 -21.46 3.61
CA PHE A 158 5.35 -20.83 2.32
C PHE A 158 6.43 -19.81 1.97
N LEU A 159 6.79 -18.93 2.90
CA LEU A 159 7.86 -17.95 2.70
C LEU A 159 9.22 -18.62 2.47
N LYS A 160 9.50 -19.72 3.17
CA LYS A 160 10.74 -20.50 3.01
C LYS A 160 10.85 -21.10 1.61
N GLU A 161 9.74 -21.60 1.06
CA GLU A 161 9.74 -22.14 -0.30
C GLU A 161 9.83 -21.03 -1.35
N ALA A 162 9.06 -19.95 -1.18
CA ALA A 162 9.11 -18.81 -2.09
C ALA A 162 10.50 -18.14 -2.13
N ALA A 163 11.18 -18.02 -0.99
CA ALA A 163 12.50 -17.41 -0.91
C ALA A 163 13.56 -18.12 -1.74
N LYS A 164 13.41 -19.44 -2.00
CA LYS A 164 14.33 -20.22 -2.86
C LYS A 164 14.26 -19.79 -4.32
N GLN A 165 13.09 -19.32 -4.77
CA GLN A 165 12.84 -18.93 -6.16
C GLN A 165 12.87 -17.41 -6.36
N GLU A 166 12.83 -16.63 -5.28
CA GLU A 166 12.91 -15.17 -5.35
C GLU A 166 14.27 -14.71 -5.88
N GLN A 167 14.25 -13.76 -6.82
CA GLN A 167 15.45 -13.23 -7.47
C GLN A 167 15.88 -11.90 -6.88
N ASP A 168 14.92 -11.10 -6.38
CA ASP A 168 15.19 -9.81 -5.77
C ASP A 168 15.79 -9.99 -4.35
N PRO A 169 17.02 -9.50 -4.10
CA PRO A 169 17.67 -9.67 -2.79
C PRO A 169 16.91 -9.03 -1.64
N GLN A 170 16.26 -7.88 -1.86
CA GLN A 170 15.53 -7.18 -0.81
C GLN A 170 14.23 -7.91 -0.45
N ILE A 171 13.55 -8.48 -1.44
CA ILE A 171 12.35 -9.29 -1.20
C ILE A 171 12.73 -10.59 -0.50
N ARG A 172 13.84 -11.23 -0.92
CA ARG A 172 14.35 -12.44 -0.28
C ARG A 172 14.69 -12.20 1.20
N GLU A 173 15.39 -11.12 1.52
CA GLU A 173 15.70 -10.74 2.91
C GLU A 173 14.42 -10.57 3.75
N ARG A 174 13.37 -9.95 3.19
CA ARG A 174 12.08 -9.83 3.87
C ARG A 174 11.39 -11.18 4.07
N MET A 175 11.44 -12.07 3.08
CA MET A 175 10.92 -13.43 3.23
C MET A 175 11.66 -14.17 4.34
N GLU A 176 12.98 -14.05 4.41
CA GLU A 176 13.81 -14.65 5.46
C GLU A 176 13.45 -14.12 6.86
N ILE A 177 13.16 -12.83 6.99
CA ILE A 177 12.61 -12.26 8.24
C ILE A 177 11.29 -12.94 8.61
N GLY A 178 10.37 -13.11 7.65
CA GLY A 178 9.11 -13.82 7.90
C GLY A 178 9.32 -15.31 8.26
N VAL A 179 10.27 -16.00 7.64
CA VAL A 179 10.65 -17.36 8.02
C VAL A 179 11.19 -17.39 9.45
N ALA A 180 12.05 -16.44 9.82
CA ALA A 180 12.62 -16.33 11.16
C ALA A 180 11.54 -16.08 12.23
N LEU A 181 10.48 -15.32 11.94
CA LEU A 181 9.35 -15.16 12.86
C LEU A 181 8.71 -16.50 13.24
N GLY A 182 8.64 -17.46 12.31
CA GLY A 182 8.16 -18.81 12.58
C GLY A 182 9.10 -19.63 13.46
N GLY A 183 10.41 -19.39 13.35
CA GLY A 183 11.44 -20.04 14.15
C GLY A 183 11.47 -19.62 15.62
N LEU A 184 10.82 -18.51 15.98
CA LEU A 184 10.77 -18.04 17.37
C LEU A 184 10.07 -19.01 18.33
N ASN A 185 9.16 -19.85 17.83
CA ASN A 185 8.44 -20.85 18.62
C ASN A 185 9.10 -22.24 18.58
N ALA A 186 10.31 -22.36 18.02
CA ALA A 186 11.01 -23.64 17.97
C ALA A 186 11.29 -24.16 19.38
N ALA A 187 11.17 -25.47 19.60
CA ALA A 187 11.48 -26.08 20.90
C ALA A 187 12.97 -25.94 21.26
N ASP A 188 13.82 -26.01 20.24
CA ASP A 188 15.28 -25.93 20.32
C ASP A 188 15.77 -24.47 20.47
N PRO A 189 16.49 -24.11 21.54
CA PRO A 189 17.06 -22.78 21.74
C PRO A 189 18.00 -22.33 20.62
N GLU A 190 18.75 -23.23 19.98
CA GLU A 190 19.67 -22.85 18.90
C GLU A 190 18.92 -22.32 17.67
N GLN A 191 17.77 -22.93 17.35
CA GLN A 191 16.90 -22.47 16.27
C GLN A 191 16.27 -21.10 16.57
N ARG A 192 15.86 -20.87 17.82
CA ARG A 192 15.37 -19.55 18.26
C ARG A 192 16.48 -18.50 18.12
N LEU A 193 17.71 -18.82 18.52
CA LEU A 193 18.85 -17.93 18.42
C LEU A 193 19.22 -17.58 16.97
N ALA A 194 19.18 -18.56 16.06
CA ALA A 194 19.39 -18.34 14.63
C ALA A 194 18.30 -17.42 14.01
N ALA A 195 17.04 -17.62 14.40
CA ALA A 195 15.93 -16.76 13.99
C ALA A 195 16.12 -15.30 14.48
N ILE A 196 16.45 -15.11 15.75
CA ILE A 196 16.70 -13.78 16.33
C ILE A 196 17.86 -13.07 15.63
N THR A 197 18.92 -13.83 15.30
CA THR A 197 20.09 -13.28 14.58
C THR A 197 19.71 -12.80 13.18
N THR A 198 18.87 -13.56 12.47
CA THR A 198 18.36 -13.18 11.13
C THR A 198 17.56 -11.88 11.18
N MET A 199 16.81 -11.65 12.27
CA MET A 199 15.98 -10.47 12.43
C MET A 199 16.71 -9.24 13.00
N LYS A 200 17.98 -9.40 13.40
CA LYS A 200 18.78 -8.37 14.06
C LYS A 200 19.08 -7.21 13.10
N GLY A 201 18.19 -6.21 13.09
CA GLY A 201 18.26 -5.04 12.20
C GLY A 201 17.02 -4.81 11.35
N SER A 202 16.01 -5.69 11.45
CA SER A 202 14.69 -5.47 10.87
C SER A 202 13.98 -4.30 11.56
N VAL A 203 13.44 -3.37 10.78
CA VAL A 203 12.62 -2.25 11.31
C VAL A 203 11.13 -2.56 11.27
N ASN A 204 10.76 -3.82 11.00
CA ASN A 204 9.36 -4.22 10.97
C ASN A 204 8.77 -4.24 12.40
N PRO A 205 7.64 -3.57 12.66
CA PRO A 205 6.99 -3.55 13.97
C PRO A 205 6.63 -4.93 14.52
N GLU A 206 6.22 -5.87 13.66
CA GLU A 206 5.83 -7.22 14.08
C GLU A 206 7.00 -7.99 14.69
N VAL A 207 8.21 -7.81 14.15
CA VAL A 207 9.44 -8.41 14.71
C VAL A 207 9.65 -7.94 16.14
N ARG A 208 9.52 -6.63 16.40
CA ARG A 208 9.67 -6.07 17.75
C ARG A 208 8.62 -6.67 18.69
N ASN A 209 7.36 -6.70 18.27
CA ASN A 209 6.27 -7.23 19.07
C ASN A 209 6.52 -8.69 19.46
N ARG A 210 6.88 -9.55 18.49
CA ARG A 210 7.16 -10.98 18.73
C ARG A 210 8.37 -11.20 19.64
N LEU A 211 9.44 -10.42 19.47
CA LEU A 211 10.62 -10.48 20.32
C LEU A 211 10.29 -10.06 21.77
N THR A 212 9.50 -9.01 21.96
CA THR A 212 9.04 -8.59 23.30
C THR A 212 8.17 -9.67 23.94
N THR A 213 7.20 -10.24 23.21
CA THR A 213 6.37 -11.33 23.74
C THR A 213 7.19 -12.58 24.07
N LEU A 214 8.19 -12.93 23.26
CA LEU A 214 9.07 -14.07 23.54
C LEU A 214 9.90 -13.81 24.81
N LEU A 215 10.40 -12.59 25.01
CA LEU A 215 11.19 -12.20 26.18
C LEU A 215 10.46 -12.46 27.50
N ASP A 216 9.13 -12.29 27.53
CA ASP A 216 8.30 -12.49 28.73
C ASP A 216 8.23 -13.96 29.17
N SER A 217 8.50 -14.90 28.25
CA SER A 217 8.30 -16.35 28.47
C SER A 217 9.58 -17.19 28.32
N GLU A 218 10.65 -16.61 27.76
CA GLU A 218 11.91 -17.29 27.52
C GLU A 218 12.70 -17.53 28.81
N GLN A 219 13.34 -18.70 28.90
CA GLN A 219 14.12 -19.13 30.07
C GLN A 219 15.61 -19.27 29.75
N ASP A 220 15.96 -19.50 28.48
CA ASP A 220 17.35 -19.66 28.08
C ASP A 220 18.11 -18.32 28.12
N ALA A 221 19.19 -18.28 28.91
CA ALA A 221 19.97 -17.07 29.12
C ALA A 221 20.65 -16.53 27.85
N GLN A 222 21.05 -17.41 26.93
CA GLN A 222 21.66 -16.99 25.66
C GLN A 222 20.61 -16.40 24.72
N VAL A 223 19.43 -17.02 24.66
CA VAL A 223 18.30 -16.51 23.87
C VAL A 223 17.83 -15.15 24.41
N ILE A 224 17.67 -15.00 25.73
CA ILE A 224 17.32 -13.71 26.36
C ILE A 224 18.33 -12.61 26.00
N LYS A 225 19.64 -12.92 26.04
CA LYS A 225 20.69 -11.98 25.65
C LYS A 225 20.59 -11.61 24.15
N ALA A 226 20.31 -12.58 23.30
CA ALA A 226 20.13 -12.36 21.87
C ALA A 226 18.90 -11.48 21.58
N ILE A 227 17.77 -11.72 22.25
CA ILE A 227 16.54 -10.90 22.13
C ILE A 227 16.83 -9.45 22.50
N ASN A 228 17.45 -9.21 23.67
CA ASN A 228 17.79 -7.86 24.12
C ASN A 228 18.74 -7.16 23.15
N SER A 229 19.74 -7.87 22.63
CA SER A 229 20.65 -7.32 21.61
C SER A 229 19.94 -6.98 20.31
N ALA A 230 18.97 -7.81 19.87
CA ALA A 230 18.17 -7.54 18.69
C ALA A 230 17.26 -6.34 18.89
N LEU A 231 16.51 -6.27 19.99
CA LEU A 231 15.65 -5.13 20.33
C LEU A 231 16.44 -3.81 20.40
N ALA A 232 17.63 -3.82 21.00
CA ALA A 232 18.51 -2.65 21.03
C ALA A 232 18.94 -2.22 19.62
N ALA A 233 19.39 -3.15 18.78
CA ALA A 233 19.80 -2.85 17.41
C ALA A 233 18.64 -2.29 16.55
N ILE A 234 17.42 -2.80 16.75
CA ILE A 234 16.21 -2.28 16.10
C ILE A 234 15.94 -0.86 16.57
N GLN A 235 15.96 -0.60 17.88
CA GLN A 235 15.72 0.73 18.44
C GLN A 235 16.76 1.75 17.96
N ASP A 236 18.04 1.38 17.91
CA ASP A 236 19.12 2.23 17.42
C ASP A 236 18.94 2.60 15.94
N LYS A 237 18.43 1.68 15.13
CA LYS A 237 18.13 1.93 13.72
C LYS A 237 16.93 2.88 13.57
N LEU A 238 15.86 2.67 14.33
CA LEU A 238 14.70 3.56 14.36
C LEU A 238 15.09 4.98 14.83
N ASN A 239 15.89 5.10 15.88
CA ASN A 239 16.39 6.38 16.39
C ASN A 239 17.23 7.12 15.34
N ARG A 240 18.07 6.42 14.57
CA ARG A 240 18.83 7.02 13.47
C ARG A 240 17.93 7.55 12.36
N TYR A 241 16.89 6.81 11.98
CA TYR A 241 15.92 7.30 10.99
C TYR A 241 15.13 8.50 11.51
N ALA A 242 14.65 8.45 12.76
CA ALA A 242 13.95 9.56 13.39
C ALA A 242 14.84 10.81 13.50
N LEU A 243 16.13 10.67 13.76
CA LEU A 243 17.09 11.78 13.76
C LEU A 243 17.20 12.42 12.38
N ILE A 244 17.39 11.62 11.33
CA ILE A 244 17.49 12.11 9.95
C ILE A 244 16.21 12.84 9.55
N GLU A 245 15.05 12.25 9.86
CA GLU A 245 13.74 12.83 9.63
C GLU A 245 13.58 14.16 10.37
N THR A 246 13.94 14.22 11.66
CA THR A 246 13.88 15.44 12.47
C THR A 246 14.77 16.54 11.91
N ILE A 247 15.99 16.21 11.50
CA ILE A 247 16.91 17.16 10.86
C ILE A 247 16.32 17.67 9.55
N PHE A 248 15.75 16.79 8.72
CA PHE A 248 15.13 17.19 7.46
C PHE A 248 13.94 18.12 7.68
N PHE A 249 13.03 17.79 8.62
CA PHE A 249 11.92 18.66 8.98
C PHE A 249 12.39 20.00 9.57
N GLY A 250 13.40 19.97 10.44
CA GLY A 250 14.01 21.17 11.01
C GLY A 250 14.63 22.08 9.95
N LEU A 251 15.38 21.53 9.00
CA LEU A 251 15.93 22.28 7.86
C LEU A 251 14.81 22.81 6.96
N SER A 252 13.80 22.01 6.65
CA SER A 252 12.68 22.39 5.79
C SER A 252 11.90 23.57 6.40
N LEU A 253 11.42 23.41 7.63
CA LEU A 253 10.67 24.46 8.34
C LEU A 253 11.55 25.70 8.59
N GLY A 254 12.80 25.49 9.00
CA GLY A 254 13.77 26.56 9.20
C GLY A 254 14.04 27.36 7.94
N SER A 255 14.13 26.70 6.78
CA SER A 255 14.34 27.37 5.48
C SER A 255 13.14 28.23 5.08
N VAL A 256 11.92 27.76 5.33
CA VAL A 256 10.69 28.55 5.09
C VAL A 256 10.66 29.79 5.99
N LEU A 257 10.93 29.62 7.29
CA LEU A 257 10.98 30.74 8.24
C LEU A 257 12.09 31.72 7.89
N PHE A 258 13.26 31.24 7.48
CA PHE A 258 14.38 32.06 7.04
C PHE A 258 14.04 32.87 5.79
N LEU A 259 13.40 32.24 4.79
CA LEU A 259 12.96 32.92 3.58
C LEU A 259 11.93 34.03 3.89
N ALA A 260 10.96 33.73 4.77
CA ALA A 260 9.99 34.70 5.24
C ALA A 260 10.67 35.86 6.00
N ALA A 261 11.60 35.56 6.90
CA ALA A 261 12.35 36.56 7.66
C ALA A 261 13.21 37.47 6.76
N ILE A 262 13.85 36.92 5.71
CA ILE A 262 14.57 37.72 4.71
C ILE A 262 13.60 38.64 3.97
N GLY A 263 12.45 38.12 3.53
CA GLY A 263 11.42 38.94 2.88
C GLY A 263 10.99 40.11 3.75
N LEU A 264 10.73 39.84 5.04
CA LEU A 264 10.42 40.86 6.03
C LEU A 264 11.55 41.88 6.19
N ALA A 265 12.79 41.43 6.38
CA ALA A 265 13.95 42.29 6.57
C ALA A 265 14.18 43.23 5.38
N ILE A 266 14.00 42.75 4.15
CA ILE A 266 14.11 43.59 2.93
C ILE A 266 13.00 44.65 2.93
N THR A 267 11.75 44.28 3.21
CA THR A 267 10.64 45.25 3.21
C THR A 267 10.78 46.32 4.30
N PHE A 268 11.25 45.95 5.49
CA PHE A 268 11.51 46.89 6.57
C PHE A 268 12.71 47.78 6.30
N GLY A 269 13.80 47.24 5.76
CA GLY A 269 15.01 48.00 5.45
C GLY A 269 14.77 49.14 4.46
N VAL A 270 13.77 49.01 3.57
CA VAL A 270 13.43 50.02 2.57
C VAL A 270 12.43 51.06 3.09
N MET A 271 11.46 50.68 3.92
CA MET A 271 10.36 51.56 4.35
C MET A 271 10.56 52.22 5.72
N GLY A 272 11.40 51.67 6.59
CA GLY A 272 11.70 52.26 7.91
C GLY A 272 10.55 52.24 8.93
N VAL A 273 9.44 51.55 8.64
CA VAL A 273 8.24 51.42 9.50
C VAL A 273 7.85 49.94 9.64
N ILE A 274 7.43 49.53 10.84
CA ILE A 274 6.97 48.16 11.12
C ILE A 274 5.52 48.02 10.66
N ASN A 275 5.29 47.37 9.52
CA ASN A 275 3.95 47.04 9.02
C ASN A 275 3.45 45.69 9.59
N MET A 276 2.26 45.67 10.21
CA MET A 276 1.61 44.47 10.75
C MET A 276 0.91 43.59 9.68
N ALA A 277 0.69 44.10 8.45
CA ALA A 277 0.00 43.35 7.38
C ALA A 277 0.85 42.25 6.71
N HIS A 278 2.09 42.04 7.14
CA HIS A 278 3.03 41.14 6.47
C HIS A 278 2.55 39.68 6.45
N GLY A 279 1.91 39.21 7.54
CA GLY A 279 1.35 37.85 7.61
C GLY A 279 0.22 37.61 6.61
N GLU A 280 -0.60 38.63 6.33
CA GLU A 280 -1.75 38.52 5.42
C GLU A 280 -1.30 38.39 3.96
N LEU A 281 -0.20 39.06 3.57
CA LEU A 281 0.40 38.94 2.23
C LEU A 281 1.07 37.57 2.01
N ILE A 282 1.70 37.00 3.04
CA ILE A 282 2.22 35.63 2.99
C ILE A 282 1.06 34.64 2.81
N MET A 283 -0.04 34.81 3.56
CA MET A 283 -1.22 33.96 3.42
C MET A 283 -1.84 34.05 2.02
N LEU A 284 -1.93 35.24 1.42
CA LEU A 284 -2.40 35.42 0.04
C LEU A 284 -1.59 34.61 -0.98
N GLY A 285 -0.26 34.59 -0.83
CA GLY A 285 0.61 33.75 -1.66
C GLY A 285 0.33 32.26 -1.46
N ALA A 286 0.19 31.81 -0.22
CA ALA A 286 -0.13 30.41 0.10
C ALA A 286 -1.50 29.97 -0.46
N TYR A 287 -2.53 30.83 -0.34
CA TYR A 287 -3.85 30.57 -0.92
C TYR A 287 -3.81 30.52 -2.45
N THR A 288 -3.02 31.37 -3.09
CA THR A 288 -2.85 31.34 -4.55
C THR A 288 -2.28 30.01 -5.02
N THR A 289 -1.25 29.51 -4.34
CA THR A 289 -0.68 28.17 -4.61
C THR A 289 -1.71 27.07 -4.42
N TYR A 290 -2.46 27.10 -3.31
CA TYR A 290 -3.51 26.12 -3.04
C TYR A 290 -4.60 26.09 -4.11
N LEU A 291 -5.06 27.26 -4.57
CA LEU A 291 -6.08 27.36 -5.62
C LEU A 291 -5.60 26.80 -6.96
N ILE A 292 -4.35 27.07 -7.34
CA ILE A 292 -3.77 26.55 -8.58
C ILE A 292 -3.68 25.03 -8.54
N GLN A 293 -3.33 24.46 -7.39
CA GLN A 293 -3.32 23.02 -7.18
C GLN A 293 -4.72 22.41 -7.35
N LEU A 294 -5.75 23.08 -6.83
CA LEU A 294 -7.14 22.63 -6.96
C LEU A 294 -7.65 22.68 -8.41
N LEU A 295 -7.19 23.66 -9.18
CA LEU A 295 -7.56 23.83 -10.60
C LEU A 295 -6.83 22.84 -11.52
N LEU A 296 -5.70 22.27 -11.09
CA LEU A 296 -4.86 21.36 -11.87
C LEU A 296 -4.65 19.99 -11.18
N PRO A 297 -5.72 19.23 -10.85
CA PRO A 297 -5.62 18.00 -10.07
C PRO A 297 -4.83 16.88 -10.78
N ASN A 298 -4.81 16.90 -12.12
CA ASN A 298 -4.13 15.89 -12.94
C ASN A 298 -2.69 16.30 -13.35
N PHE A 299 -2.25 17.51 -12.97
CA PHE A 299 -0.96 18.08 -13.40
C PHE A 299 -0.18 18.66 -12.21
N ILE A 300 0.05 17.85 -11.19
CA ILE A 300 0.73 18.25 -9.93
C ILE A 300 2.12 18.84 -10.19
N ASP A 301 2.88 18.29 -11.14
CA ASP A 301 4.23 18.77 -11.43
C ASP A 301 4.22 20.19 -12.05
N TRP A 302 3.23 20.47 -12.89
CA TRP A 302 3.06 21.77 -13.55
C TRP A 302 2.42 22.81 -12.64
N SER A 303 1.55 22.38 -11.70
CA SER A 303 0.86 23.31 -10.81
C SER A 303 1.84 24.10 -9.95
N LEU A 304 2.94 23.49 -9.51
CA LEU A 304 3.95 24.16 -8.67
C LEU A 304 4.72 25.23 -9.45
N LEU A 305 5.09 24.92 -10.70
CA LEU A 305 5.82 25.84 -11.58
C LEU A 305 4.98 27.06 -11.95
N LEU A 306 3.66 26.87 -12.12
CA LEU A 306 2.72 27.96 -12.38
C LEU A 306 2.34 28.75 -11.11
N ALA A 307 2.32 28.09 -9.95
CA ALA A 307 1.94 28.71 -8.68
C ALA A 307 2.90 29.80 -8.23
N VAL A 308 4.21 29.62 -8.42
CA VAL A 308 5.21 30.59 -7.97
C VAL A 308 5.07 31.96 -8.69
N PRO A 309 5.03 32.05 -10.03
CA PRO A 309 4.76 33.31 -10.72
C PRO A 309 3.39 33.90 -10.39
N ALA A 310 2.36 33.06 -10.28
CA ALA A 310 1.01 33.51 -10.00
C ALA A 310 0.88 34.11 -8.59
N ALA A 311 1.46 33.48 -7.57
CA ALA A 311 1.50 34.01 -6.22
C ALA A 311 2.20 35.38 -6.17
N PHE A 312 3.31 35.53 -6.91
CA PHE A 312 4.00 36.82 -7.05
C PHE A 312 3.10 37.90 -7.68
N ILE A 313 2.40 37.57 -8.77
CA ILE A 313 1.50 38.51 -9.46
C ILE A 313 0.33 38.89 -8.56
N VAL A 314 -0.34 37.92 -7.94
CA VAL A 314 -1.49 38.15 -7.06
C VAL A 314 -1.11 39.00 -5.85
N SER A 315 -0.05 38.63 -5.13
CA SER A 315 0.42 39.40 -3.96
C SER A 315 0.91 40.80 -4.37
N GLY A 316 1.58 40.93 -5.52
CA GLY A 316 2.04 42.22 -6.04
C GLY A 316 0.88 43.15 -6.42
N LEU A 317 -0.14 42.64 -7.11
CA LEU A 317 -1.35 43.40 -7.44
C LEU A 317 -2.09 43.84 -6.18
N PHE A 318 -2.19 42.97 -5.17
CA PHE A 318 -2.81 43.30 -3.90
C PHE A 318 -2.03 44.40 -3.15
N GLY A 319 -0.69 44.32 -3.15
CA GLY A 319 0.17 45.37 -2.61
C GLY A 319 -0.04 46.73 -3.28
N ILE A 320 -0.13 46.77 -4.62
CA ILE A 320 -0.42 48.00 -5.37
C ILE A 320 -1.81 48.55 -5.02
N ALA A 321 -2.80 47.68 -4.86
CA ALA A 321 -4.15 48.07 -4.48
C ALA A 321 -4.19 48.72 -3.08
N ILE A 322 -3.48 48.16 -2.10
CA ILE A 322 -3.35 48.74 -0.75
C ILE A 322 -2.63 50.08 -0.80
N GLU A 323 -1.51 50.16 -1.54
CA GLU A 323 -0.73 51.39 -1.66
C GLU A 323 -1.59 52.54 -2.20
N ARG A 324 -2.30 52.30 -3.32
CA ARG A 324 -3.13 53.32 -3.96
C ARG A 324 -4.43 53.60 -3.20
N GLY A 325 -5.01 52.59 -2.56
CA GLY A 325 -6.33 52.67 -1.93
C GLY A 325 -6.32 53.17 -0.49
N VAL A 326 -5.25 52.88 0.26
CA VAL A 326 -5.19 53.16 1.70
C VAL A 326 -3.96 54.01 2.04
N ILE A 327 -2.76 53.52 1.74
CA ILE A 327 -1.50 54.13 2.23
C ILE A 327 -1.32 55.55 1.67
N ARG A 328 -1.60 55.76 0.37
CA ARG A 328 -1.45 57.07 -0.27
C ARG A 328 -2.29 58.18 0.38
N PHE A 329 -3.44 57.84 0.95
CA PHE A 329 -4.33 58.80 1.61
C PHE A 329 -3.90 59.15 3.04
N LEU A 330 -3.03 58.34 3.64
CA LEU A 330 -2.52 58.52 4.99
C LEU A 330 -1.18 59.29 5.03
N TYR A 331 -0.52 59.48 3.87
CA TYR A 331 0.67 60.33 3.79
C TYR A 331 0.35 61.77 4.20
N GLY A 332 0.97 62.24 5.29
CA GLY A 332 0.86 63.62 5.78
C GLY A 332 0.19 63.81 7.15
N ARG A 333 -0.26 62.74 7.83
CA ARG A 333 -0.85 62.79 9.20
C ARG A 333 -0.09 61.90 10.20
N PRO A 334 1.04 62.38 10.76
CA PRO A 334 1.97 61.55 11.54
C PRO A 334 1.39 60.97 12.84
N LEU A 335 0.38 61.61 13.43
CA LEU A 335 -0.20 61.22 14.73
C LEU A 335 -1.27 60.11 14.61
N GLU A 336 -1.89 59.94 13.44
CA GLU A 336 -2.88 58.87 13.18
C GLU A 336 -2.20 57.55 12.76
N THR A 337 -1.01 57.64 12.17
CA THR A 337 -0.23 56.45 11.77
C THR A 337 0.21 55.59 12.95
N LEU A 338 0.51 56.16 14.13
CA LEU A 338 0.97 55.39 15.30
C LEU A 338 -0.11 54.46 15.93
N LEU A 339 -1.40 54.75 15.73
CA LEU A 339 -2.52 53.95 16.26
C LEU A 339 -2.97 52.81 15.32
N GLY A 340 -2.57 52.84 14.05
CA GLY A 340 -2.85 51.76 13.08
C GLY A 340 -1.81 50.64 13.04
N TYR A 341 -0.72 50.75 13.82
CA TYR A 341 0.40 49.79 13.86
C TYR A 341 0.58 49.08 15.22
N LEU A 342 -0.37 49.23 16.17
CA LEU A 342 -0.47 48.41 17.39
C LEU A 342 -1.45 47.25 17.16
#